data_AF-A0A953C400-F1
#
_entry.id   AF-A0A953C400-F1
#
_cell.length_a   1.000
_cell.length_b   1.000
_cell.length_c   1.000
_cell.angle_alpha   90.00
_cell.angle_beta   90.00
_cell.angle_gamma   90.00
#
_symmetry.space_group_name_H-M   'P 1'
#
loop_
_entity.id
_entity.type
_entity.pdbx_description
1 polymer ?
#
loop_
_entity_poly.entity_id
_entity_poly.type
_entity_poly.pdbx_seq_one_letter_code
_entity_poly.pdbx_strand_id
1 'polypeptide(L)'
;MSTTGETHAATGRTTVNLPASTLKAGNVELVQVELASPTSPFARVRYTVDGKLQDDGLRLDLDKRAFVDALDDAETNRKLDALVPAVVDTVVARQAFERALADLQELAKMAVASSVAGTAKDSDRIATAIEDLKVMTRNLSHD
;
A
#
# COMPACT_ATOMS: atom_id res chain seq x y z
N MET A 1 -2.57 -26.12 -21.25
CA MET A 1 -2.62 -26.18 -19.79
C MET A 1 -2.98 -24.79 -19.31
N SER A 2 -4.24 -24.58 -18.95
CA SER A 2 -4.76 -23.27 -18.57
C SER A 2 -4.47 -23.06 -17.09
N THR A 3 -3.49 -22.22 -16.76
CA THR A 3 -3.31 -21.76 -15.39
C THR A 3 -4.45 -20.82 -15.07
N THR A 4 -5.42 -21.36 -14.35
CA THR A 4 -6.43 -20.63 -13.60
C THR A 4 -5.76 -19.45 -12.92
N GLY A 5 -6.05 -18.24 -13.40
CA GLY A 5 -5.75 -17.03 -12.66
C GLY A 5 -6.50 -17.13 -11.35
N GLU A 6 -5.78 -17.50 -10.30
CA GLU A 6 -6.23 -17.33 -8.92
C GLU A 6 -6.58 -15.87 -8.78
N THR A 7 -7.87 -15.58 -8.90
CA THR A 7 -8.45 -14.33 -8.46
C THR A 7 -8.29 -14.36 -6.96
N HIS A 8 -7.12 -13.94 -6.47
CA HIS A 8 -6.97 -13.55 -5.08
C HIS A 8 -8.02 -12.47 -4.88
N ALA A 9 -9.11 -12.85 -4.22
CA ALA A 9 -10.02 -11.91 -3.62
C ALA A 9 -9.15 -10.84 -2.97
N ALA A 10 -9.31 -9.60 -3.43
CA ALA A 10 -8.71 -8.42 -2.83
C ALA A 10 -9.23 -8.32 -1.40
N THR A 11 -8.71 -9.17 -0.53
CA THR A 11 -8.82 -9.05 0.90
C THR A 11 -8.13 -7.73 1.14
N GLY A 12 -8.85 -6.71 1.63
CA GLY A 12 -8.42 -5.30 1.73
C GLY A 12 -7.22 -5.05 2.65
N ARG A 13 -6.25 -5.97 2.67
CA ARG A 13 -4.97 -5.85 3.32
C ARG A 13 -4.10 -4.93 2.50
N THR A 14 -3.70 -3.84 3.12
CA THR A 14 -2.76 -2.89 2.54
C THR A 14 -1.41 -3.13 3.18
N THR A 15 -0.40 -3.33 2.34
CA THR A 15 0.99 -3.50 2.77
C THR A 15 1.78 -2.25 2.40
N VAL A 16 2.38 -1.62 3.40
CA VAL A 16 3.16 -0.39 3.27
C VAL A 16 4.62 -0.74 3.56
N ASN A 17 5.47 -0.67 2.54
CA ASN A 17 6.90 -0.87 2.73
C ASN A 17 7.50 0.37 3.40
N LEU A 18 8.28 0.13 4.45
CA LEU A 18 8.98 1.19 5.16
C LEU A 18 10.35 1.42 4.48
N PRO A 19 10.85 2.67 4.46
CA PRO A 19 12.17 2.95 3.93
C PRO A 19 13.22 2.23 4.78
N ALA A 20 13.86 1.23 4.18
CA ALA A 20 14.91 0.44 4.81
C ALA A 20 15.99 1.37 5.40
N SER A 21 16.57 0.97 6.54
CA SER A 21 17.63 1.70 7.25
C SER A 21 17.24 3.01 7.96
N THR A 22 16.03 3.55 7.75
CA THR A 22 15.60 4.80 8.42
C THR A 22 14.89 4.52 9.75
N LEU A 23 14.23 3.37 9.87
CA LEU A 23 13.42 3.00 11.03
C LEU A 23 14.08 1.86 11.81
N LYS A 24 15.22 2.18 12.43
CA LYS A 24 16.04 1.24 13.18
C LYS A 24 16.14 1.60 14.66
N ALA A 25 15.90 0.64 15.53
CA ALA A 25 16.01 0.72 16.97
C ALA A 25 17.01 -0.34 17.47
N GLY A 26 18.29 0.02 17.62
CA GLY A 26 19.32 -0.92 18.03
C GLY A 26 19.57 -2.01 16.97
N ASN A 27 19.32 -3.28 17.33
CA ASN A 27 19.36 -4.43 16.43
C ASN A 27 18.02 -4.71 15.75
N VAL A 28 16.97 -3.94 16.05
CA VAL A 28 15.65 -4.06 15.45
C VAL A 28 15.50 -3.08 14.29
N GLU A 29 15.00 -3.55 13.15
CA GLU A 29 14.67 -2.70 12.00
C GLU A 29 13.23 -2.94 11.55
N LEU A 30 12.44 -1.87 11.43
CA LEU A 30 11.08 -1.93 10.92
C LEU A 30 11.11 -1.95 9.40
N VAL A 31 10.53 -2.98 8.78
CA VAL A 31 10.62 -3.22 7.34
C VAL A 31 9.32 -2.95 6.60
N GLN A 32 8.18 -3.23 7.23
CA GLN A 32 6.89 -3.18 6.55
C GLN A 32 5.76 -3.04 7.56
N VAL A 33 4.67 -2.40 7.14
CA VAL A 33 3.42 -2.30 7.89
C VAL A 33 2.32 -2.98 7.10
N GLU A 34 1.62 -3.91 7.74
CA GLU A 34 0.48 -4.61 7.20
C GLU A 34 -0.80 -4.13 7.90
N LEU A 35 -1.71 -3.57 7.14
CA LEU A 35 -3.03 -3.16 7.60
C LEU A 35 -4.01 -4.29 7.26
N ALA A 36 -4.84 -4.69 8.22
CA ALA A 36 -5.90 -5.67 7.95
C ALA A 36 -6.99 -5.10 7.03
N SER A 37 -7.20 -3.79 7.08
CA SER A 37 -8.16 -3.02 6.30
C SER A 37 -7.72 -1.56 6.26
N PRO A 38 -8.12 -0.78 5.24
CA PRO A 38 -7.78 0.65 5.12
C PRO A 38 -8.41 1.53 6.20
N THR A 39 -9.31 0.99 7.02
CA THR A 39 -9.92 1.67 8.17
C THR A 39 -9.56 1.00 9.50
N SER A 40 -8.66 0.01 9.48
CA SER A 40 -8.26 -0.71 10.68
C SER A 40 -7.47 0.21 11.60
N PRO A 41 -7.86 0.35 12.89
CA PRO A 41 -7.07 1.11 13.86
C PRO A 41 -5.77 0.39 14.24
N PHE A 42 -5.67 -0.92 13.94
CA PHE A 42 -4.49 -1.71 14.20
C PHE A 42 -3.73 -2.02 12.92
N ALA A 43 -2.42 -1.89 13.01
CA ALA A 43 -1.47 -2.29 11.99
C ALA A 43 -0.47 -3.30 12.56
N ARG A 44 0.01 -4.21 11.71
CA ARG A 44 1.06 -5.17 12.07
C ARG A 44 2.36 -4.75 11.42
N VAL A 45 3.34 -4.41 12.23
CA VAL A 45 4.65 -3.95 11.77
C VAL A 45 5.60 -5.15 11.72
N ARG A 46 5.99 -5.55 10.53
CA ARG A 46 7.07 -6.53 10.32
C ARG A 46 8.40 -5.85 10.65
N TYR A 47 9.24 -6.58 11.36
CA TYR A 47 10.55 -6.12 11.76
C TYR A 47 11.57 -7.24 11.64
N THR A 48 12.83 -6.85 11.53
CA THR A 48 13.96 -7.77 11.63
C THR A 48 14.69 -7.57 12.94
N VAL A 49 15.29 -8.63 13.46
CA VAL A 49 16.22 -8.61 14.60
C VAL A 49 17.55 -9.16 14.10
N ASP A 50 18.61 -8.36 14.15
CA ASP A 50 19.94 -8.76 13.64
C ASP A 50 19.87 -9.24 12.17
N GLY A 51 19.03 -8.58 11.37
CA GLY A 51 18.79 -8.93 9.96
C GLY A 51 17.88 -10.14 9.72
N LYS A 52 17.37 -10.81 10.77
CA LYS A 52 16.40 -11.91 10.64
C LYS A 52 14.97 -11.41 10.76
N LEU A 53 14.14 -11.71 9.77
CA LEU A 53 12.72 -11.35 9.78
C LEU A 53 11.96 -12.10 10.86
N GLN A 54 11.17 -11.38 11.64
CA GLN A 54 10.33 -11.95 12.68
C GLN A 54 8.92 -12.23 12.14
N ASP A 55 8.41 -13.44 12.44
CA ASP A 55 7.13 -13.91 11.91
C ASP A 55 5.93 -13.22 12.56
N ASP A 56 6.00 -12.96 13.87
CA ASP A 56 4.88 -12.44 14.66
C ASP A 56 4.65 -10.93 14.47
N GLY A 57 5.64 -10.16 14.00
CA GLY A 57 5.53 -8.70 13.89
C GLY A 57 5.17 -8.00 15.22
N LEU A 58 5.03 -6.68 15.19
CA LEU A 58 4.57 -5.87 16.33
C LEU A 58 3.22 -5.25 16.00
N ARG A 59 2.25 -5.34 16.89
CA ARG A 59 0.99 -4.60 16.73
C ARG A 59 1.20 -3.14 17.10
N LEU A 60 0.82 -2.28 16.17
CA LEU A 60 0.77 -0.83 16.33
C LEU A 60 -0.70 -0.40 16.37
N ASP A 61 -1.07 0.32 17.42
CA ASP A 61 -2.34 1.04 17.51
C ASP A 61 -2.13 2.43 16.88
N LEU A 62 -2.78 2.67 15.74
CA LEU A 62 -2.67 3.92 14.98
C LEU A 62 -3.43 5.07 15.65
N ASP A 63 -4.46 4.76 16.43
CA ASP A 63 -5.26 5.77 17.17
C ASP A 63 -4.48 6.26 18.39
N LYS A 64 -3.95 5.33 19.17
CA LYS A 64 -3.10 5.64 20.34
C LYS A 64 -1.67 6.02 19.98
N ARG A 65 -1.26 5.76 18.74
CA ARG A 65 0.11 5.97 18.24
C ARG A 65 1.14 5.32 19.15
N ALA A 66 0.93 4.04 19.45
CA ALA A 66 1.79 3.27 20.33
C ALA A 66 1.82 1.80 19.93
N PHE A 67 2.96 1.14 20.13
CA PHE A 67 3.04 -0.31 20.03
C PHE A 67 2.26 -0.95 21.18
N VAL A 68 1.40 -1.89 20.83
CA VAL A 68 0.64 -2.71 21.80
C VAL A 68 1.53 -3.84 22.34
N ASP A 69 2.40 -4.36 21.47
CA ASP A 69 3.39 -5.37 21.83
C ASP A 69 4.69 -4.71 22.26
N ALA A 70 5.37 -5.32 23.23
CA ALA A 70 6.68 -4.90 23.69
C ALA A 70 7.70 -6.02 23.48
N LEU A 71 8.92 -5.66 23.12
CA LEU A 71 10.07 -6.56 23.11
C LEU A 71 10.60 -6.75 24.53
N ASP A 72 11.45 -7.76 24.72
CA ASP A 72 12.09 -8.01 26.03
C ASP A 72 13.02 -6.86 26.47
N ASP A 73 13.63 -6.17 25.50
CA ASP A 73 14.59 -5.09 25.77
C ASP A 73 13.91 -3.71 25.91
N ALA A 74 13.98 -3.14 27.12
CA ALA A 74 13.35 -1.86 27.44
C ALA A 74 13.97 -0.67 26.69
N GLU A 75 15.27 -0.70 26.40
CA GLU A 75 15.93 0.37 25.65
C GLU A 75 15.45 0.40 24.19
N THR A 76 15.34 -0.78 23.57
CA THR A 76 14.82 -0.97 22.22
C THR A 76 13.37 -0.55 22.14
N ASN A 77 12.52 -0.89 23.12
CA ASN A 77 11.15 -0.42 23.16
C ASN A 77 11.05 1.11 23.20
N ARG A 78 11.89 1.80 24.00
CA ARG A 78 11.93 3.27 24.01
C ARG A 78 12.34 3.85 22.65
N LYS A 79 13.31 3.22 21.98
CA LYS A 79 13.73 3.63 20.64
C LYS A 79 12.63 3.38 19.60
N LEU A 80 11.93 2.25 19.69
CA LEU A 80 10.78 1.93 18.84
C LEU A 80 9.65 2.94 19.02
N ASP A 81 9.35 3.32 20.26
CA ASP A 81 8.33 4.32 20.57
C ASP A 81 8.63 5.67 19.90
N ALA A 82 9.91 6.07 19.88
CA ALA A 82 10.36 7.26 19.16
C ALA A 82 10.19 7.17 17.63
N LEU A 83 10.10 5.97 17.06
CA LEU A 83 9.87 5.75 15.63
C LEU A 83 8.37 5.71 15.27
N VAL A 84 7.48 5.53 16.25
CA VAL A 84 6.04 5.43 16.01
C VAL A 84 5.47 6.60 15.19
N PRO A 85 5.81 7.87 15.46
CA PRO A 85 5.29 9.00 14.67
C PRO A 85 5.61 8.87 13.18
N ALA A 86 6.83 8.42 12.84
CA ALA A 86 7.26 8.26 11.45
C ALA A 86 6.56 7.09 10.75
N VAL A 87 6.34 5.98 11.48
CA VAL A 87 5.57 4.84 10.97
C VAL A 87 4.12 5.24 10.70
N VAL A 88 3.49 5.94 11.66
CA VAL A 88 2.11 6.43 11.53
C VAL A 88 1.99 7.41 10.38
N ASP A 89 2.91 8.37 10.24
CA ASP A 89 2.89 9.34 9.13
C ASP A 89 2.96 8.64 7.76
N THR A 90 3.86 7.66 7.62
CA THR A 90 3.99 6.86 6.39
C THR A 90 2.69 6.13 6.05
N VAL A 91 2.04 5.54 7.06
CA VAL A 91 0.76 4.82 6.90
C VAL A 91 -0.38 5.78 6.54
N VAL A 92 -0.45 6.94 7.18
CA VAL A 92 -1.47 7.97 6.90
C VAL A 92 -1.29 8.54 5.50
N ALA A 93 -0.06 8.87 5.09
CA ALA A 93 0.25 9.36 3.76
C ALA A 93 -0.14 8.34 2.68
N ARG A 94 0.12 7.05 2.92
CA ARG A 94 -0.27 5.98 2.00
C ARG A 94 -1.79 5.86 1.86
N GLN A 95 -2.53 5.87 2.96
CA GLN A 95 -3.99 5.82 2.94
C GLN A 95 -4.60 7.03 2.22
N ALA A 96 -4.05 8.23 2.44
CA ALA A 96 -4.48 9.44 1.74
C ALA A 96 -4.25 9.34 0.23
N PHE A 97 -3.10 8.80 -0.20
CA PHE A 97 -2.80 8.54 -1.60
C PHE A 97 -3.78 7.54 -2.23
N GLU A 98 -4.07 6.43 -1.55
CA GLU A 98 -5.02 5.42 -2.05
C GLU A 98 -6.44 5.97 -2.17
N ARG A 99 -6.86 6.82 -1.23
CA ARG A 99 -8.13 7.53 -1.31
C ARG A 99 -8.18 8.50 -2.50
N ALA A 100 -7.12 9.27 -2.72
CA ALA A 100 -7.04 10.17 -3.87
C ALA A 100 -7.05 9.40 -5.20
N LEU A 101 -6.40 8.25 -5.26
CA LEU A 101 -6.42 7.38 -6.44
C LEU A 101 -7.82 6.83 -6.71
N ALA A 102 -8.54 6.40 -5.67
CA ALA A 102 -9.92 5.93 -5.80
C ALA A 102 -10.86 7.03 -6.31
N ASP A 103 -10.73 8.26 -5.78
CA ASP A 103 -11.48 9.43 -6.22
C ASP A 103 -11.22 9.74 -7.71
N LEU A 104 -9.96 9.77 -8.13
CA LEU A 104 -9.58 9.94 -9.54
C LEU A 104 -10.14 8.85 -10.45
N GLN A 105 -10.17 7.60 -9.99
CA GLN A 105 -10.77 6.49 -10.73
C GLN A 105 -12.29 6.64 -10.87
N GLU A 106 -12.97 7.18 -9.86
CA GLU A 106 -14.41 7.48 -9.91
C GLU A 106 -14.70 8.62 -10.89
N LEU A 107 -13.93 9.71 -10.81
CA LEU A 107 -14.04 10.83 -11.75
C LEU A 107 -13.80 10.38 -13.21
N ALA A 108 -12.80 9.52 -13.44
CA ALA A 108 -12.55 8.97 -14.77
C ALA A 108 -13.72 8.11 -15.29
N LYS A 109 -14.36 7.31 -14.43
CA LYS A 109 -15.56 6.54 -14.80
C LYS A 109 -16.75 7.45 -15.11
N MET A 110 -16.96 8.51 -14.33
CA MET A 110 -18.00 9.51 -14.58
C MET A 110 -17.75 10.26 -15.89
N ALA A 111 -16.49 10.60 -16.20
CA ALA A 111 -16.13 11.25 -17.46
C ALA A 111 -16.39 10.34 -18.66
N VAL A 112 -16.10 9.03 -18.56
CA VAL A 112 -16.47 8.02 -19.57
C VAL A 112 -17.98 7.87 -19.70
N ALA A 113 -18.72 7.84 -18.59
CA ALA A 113 -20.18 7.76 -18.63
C ALA A 113 -20.81 9.03 -19.23
N SER A 114 -20.21 10.19 -18.98
CA SER A 114 -20.62 11.48 -19.56
C SER A 114 -20.19 11.65 -21.02
N SER A 115 -19.10 11.02 -21.47
CA SER A 115 -18.67 11.05 -22.88
C SER A 115 -19.48 10.12 -23.78
N VAL A 116 -20.23 9.16 -23.21
CA VAL A 116 -21.29 8.39 -23.91
C VAL A 116 -22.50 9.27 -24.28
N ALA A 117 -22.63 10.48 -23.71
CA ALA A 117 -23.58 11.50 -24.17
C ALA A 117 -22.99 12.45 -25.23
N GLY A 118 -21.68 12.33 -25.55
CA GLY A 118 -21.01 13.00 -26.66
C GLY A 118 -21.00 12.10 -27.90
N THR A 119 -21.15 12.70 -29.08
CA THR A 119 -21.34 12.00 -30.37
C THR A 119 -20.43 10.78 -30.55
N ALA A 120 -20.97 9.68 -31.09
CA ALA A 120 -20.33 8.37 -31.27
C ALA A 120 -18.87 8.37 -31.81
N LYS A 121 -18.48 9.46 -32.48
CA LYS A 121 -17.14 9.69 -33.02
C LYS A 121 -16.06 9.90 -31.95
N ASP A 122 -16.42 10.43 -30.78
CA ASP A 122 -15.49 10.65 -29.67
C ASP A 122 -15.23 9.36 -28.87
N SER A 123 -16.26 8.52 -28.71
CA SER A 123 -16.13 7.20 -28.10
C SER A 123 -15.24 6.26 -28.94
N ASP A 124 -15.36 6.29 -30.27
CA ASP A 124 -14.54 5.51 -31.19
C ASP A 124 -13.05 5.94 -31.18
N ARG A 125 -12.80 7.26 -31.11
CA ARG A 125 -11.45 7.82 -30.97
C ARG A 125 -10.79 7.45 -29.64
N ILE A 126 -11.54 7.50 -28.54
CA ILE A 126 -11.02 7.12 -27.22
C ILE A 126 -10.74 5.62 -27.16
N ALA A 127 -11.60 4.77 -27.73
CA ALA A 127 -11.36 3.33 -27.81
C ALA A 127 -10.09 3.00 -28.61
N THR A 128 -9.89 3.67 -29.75
CA THR A 128 -8.69 3.49 -30.59
C THR A 128 -7.42 3.96 -29.88
N ALA A 129 -7.48 5.08 -29.15
CA ALA A 129 -6.33 5.59 -28.39
C ALA A 129 -5.94 4.65 -27.22
N ILE A 130 -6.91 3.99 -26.59
CA ILE A 130 -6.65 3.02 -25.52
C ILE A 130 -6.02 1.73 -26.08
N GLU A 131 -6.47 1.26 -27.25
CA GLU A 131 -5.85 0.11 -27.93
C GLU A 131 -4.40 0.40 -28.36
N ASP A 132 -4.15 1.57 -28.94
CA ASP A 132 -2.81 1.99 -29.37
C ASP A 132 -1.84 2.08 -28.18
N LEU A 133 -2.28 2.68 -27.06
CA LEU A 133 -1.49 2.72 -25.83
C LEU A 133 -1.18 1.31 -25.29
N LYS A 134 -2.12 0.38 -25.40
CA LYS A 134 -1.95 -1.01 -24.96
C LYS A 134 -0.95 -1.77 -25.85
N VAL A 135 -0.94 -1.50 -27.15
CA VAL A 135 0.03 -2.06 -28.11
C VAL A 135 1.42 -1.48 -27.87
N MET A 136 1.54 -0.16 -27.68
CA MET A 136 2.82 0.49 -27.37
C MET A 136 3.43 -0.02 -26.06
N THR A 137 2.62 -0.19 -25.01
CA THR A 137 3.08 -0.73 -23.72
C THR A 137 3.52 -2.19 -23.82
N ARG A 138 2.88 -2.97 -24.71
CA ARG A 138 3.25 -4.37 -24.97
C ARG A 138 4.57 -4.49 -25.73
N ASN A 139 4.86 -3.58 -26.66
CA ASN A 139 6.12 -3.56 -27.39
C ASN A 139 7.30 -3.00 -26.56
N LEU A 140 7.03 -2.18 -25.54
CA LEU A 140 8.04 -1.78 -24.55
C LEU A 140 8.41 -2.89 -23.55
N SER A 141 7.66 -4.00 -23.53
CA SER A 141 7.91 -5.13 -22.63
C SER A 141 8.67 -6.29 -23.32
N HIS A 142 9.21 -6.08 -24.52
CA HIS A 142 9.90 -7.10 -25.31
C HIS A 142 11.22 -6.60 -25.94
N ASP A 143 11.89 -5.64 -25.29
CA ASP A 143 13.31 -5.31 -25.52
C ASP A 143 14.08 -5.50 -24.20
#